data_AF-A0A2S2Q7Z0-F1
#
_entry.id   AF-A0A2S2Q7Z0-F1
#
_cell.length_a   1.000
_cell.length_b   1.000
_cell.length_c   1.000
_cell.angle_alpha   90.00
_cell.angle_beta   90.00
_cell.angle_gamma   90.00
#
_symmetry.space_group_name_H-M   'P 1'
#
loop_
_entity.id
_entity.type
_entity.pdbx_description
1 polymer ?
#
loop_
_entity_poly.entity_id
_entity_poly.type
_entity_poly.pdbx_seq_one_letter_code
_entity_poly.pdbx_strand_id
1 'polypeptide(L)'
;MYSRGEYYERQVCFPYSKNKSVKKTHKDYVNMTYEDSHIETISKLVELEGLDVVSAFPLDYMDLVCLGVTRKLITLWMHKGPMQTRLPSKSIHVLSKLLLDLKPFIQSEFVRKTRHIQDICRWKATELRLFLLYIGVVVLKDILNKNIYTNFLSLYISMLILLIPDYMCYIDYAESLLDYFVRTFEEMYGRQHVSYNIHGLLHIVDDYRNHGPLDSCSAFPFENYNKTLNSKIRKHDKPLEQLINRYNEIYNNKNINSNSSELSANQQTSLLKRRKNAPLVKNINGLQYYKLIKNTFKLNTKVDCESYI
;
A
#
# COMPACT_ATOMS: atom_id res chain seq x y z
N MET A 1 5.51 -15.12 13.92
CA MET A 1 6.84 -15.55 14.43
C MET A 1 7.45 -14.40 15.22
N TYR A 2 8.10 -14.65 16.36
CA TYR A 2 8.79 -13.58 17.11
C TYR A 2 10.30 -13.80 16.99
N SER A 3 11.00 -12.80 16.48
CA SER A 3 12.43 -12.63 16.74
C SER A 3 12.51 -11.49 17.74
N ARG A 4 13.12 -11.70 18.90
CA ARG A 4 13.28 -10.63 19.90
C ARG A 4 14.18 -9.56 19.28
N GLY A 5 13.74 -8.31 19.30
CA GLY A 5 14.56 -7.21 18.82
C GLY A 5 15.80 -7.09 19.69
N GLU A 6 16.96 -6.95 19.05
CA GLU A 6 18.23 -6.70 19.71
C GLU A 6 18.49 -5.20 19.75
N TYR A 7 18.96 -4.70 20.89
CA TYR A 7 19.40 -3.31 21.00
C TYR A 7 20.84 -3.19 20.46
N TYR A 8 21.00 -2.42 19.40
CA TYR A 8 22.30 -2.15 18.79
C TYR A 8 22.38 -0.68 18.36
N GLU A 9 23.47 0.01 18.73
CA GLU A 9 23.69 1.44 18.40
C GLU A 9 22.47 2.35 18.69
N ARG A 10 21.85 2.20 19.87
CA ARG A 10 20.65 2.94 20.33
C ARG A 10 19.39 2.72 19.49
N GLN A 11 19.34 1.66 18.69
CA GLN A 11 18.18 1.28 17.90
C GLN A 11 17.84 -0.20 18.14
N VAL A 12 16.58 -0.56 17.94
CA VAL A 12 16.16 -1.97 17.95
C VAL A 12 16.28 -2.51 16.53
N CYS A 13 17.06 -3.56 16.34
CA CYS A 13 17.21 -4.29 15.09
C CYS A 13 16.78 -5.75 15.24
N PHE A 14 16.55 -6.41 14.11
CA PHE A 14 16.12 -7.80 14.03
C PHE A 14 17.06 -8.55 13.07
N PRO A 15 18.31 -8.83 13.48
CA PRO A 15 19.32 -9.41 12.61
C PRO A 15 18.83 -10.68 11.93
N TYR A 16 19.32 -10.90 10.71
CA TYR A 16 19.06 -12.10 9.95
C TYR A 16 19.64 -13.31 10.68
N SER A 17 18.83 -14.36 10.79
CA SER A 17 19.25 -15.65 11.29
C SER A 17 18.89 -16.71 10.25
N LYS A 18 19.88 -17.53 9.88
CA LYS A 18 19.66 -18.68 9.00
C LYS A 18 18.70 -19.70 9.64
N ASN A 19 18.74 -19.82 10.97
CA ASN A 19 17.79 -20.63 11.71
C ASN A 19 16.55 -19.78 11.98
N LYS A 20 15.45 -20.12 11.31
CA LYS A 20 14.15 -19.52 11.56
C LYS A 20 13.74 -19.79 13.02
N SER A 21 13.49 -18.74 13.79
CA SER A 21 12.80 -18.77 15.08
C SER A 21 11.51 -19.61 15.03
N VAL A 22 11.12 -20.17 16.17
CA VAL A 22 9.91 -20.99 16.28
C VAL A 22 8.68 -20.16 15.91
N LYS A 23 7.82 -20.70 15.03
CA LYS A 23 6.55 -20.08 14.68
C LYS A 23 5.62 -20.14 15.90
N LYS A 24 4.98 -19.01 16.23
CA LYS A 24 3.95 -18.98 17.27
C LYS A 24 2.69 -19.68 16.74
N THR A 25 1.97 -20.37 17.62
CA THR A 25 0.69 -21.00 17.28
C THR A 25 -0.44 -20.41 18.10
N HIS A 26 -1.68 -20.54 17.59
CA HIS A 26 -2.88 -20.19 18.35
C HIS A 26 -2.89 -20.85 19.73
N LYS A 27 -2.59 -22.15 19.80
CA LYS A 27 -2.61 -22.93 21.05
C LYS A 27 -1.62 -22.37 22.07
N ASP A 28 -0.42 -22.04 21.63
CA ASP A 28 0.61 -21.46 22.50
C ASP A 28 0.18 -20.08 23.04
N TYR A 29 -0.48 -19.27 22.20
CA TYR A 29 -1.04 -17.98 22.62
C TYR A 29 -2.15 -18.15 23.66
N VAL A 30 -3.07 -19.10 23.46
CA VAL A 30 -4.16 -19.40 24.40
C VAL A 30 -3.62 -19.93 25.72
N ASN A 31 -2.59 -20.77 25.67
CA ASN A 31 -1.95 -21.35 26.85
C ASN A 31 -0.97 -20.38 27.55
N MET A 32 -0.86 -19.14 27.08
CA MET A 32 0.05 -18.11 27.60
C MET A 32 1.51 -18.57 27.75
N THR A 33 2.00 -19.42 26.85
CA THR A 33 3.36 -19.98 26.96
C THR A 33 4.47 -18.94 26.77
N TYR A 34 4.12 -17.69 26.44
CA TYR A 34 5.05 -16.60 26.14
C TYR A 34 5.05 -15.54 27.24
N GLU A 35 5.66 -15.83 28.39
CA GLU A 35 5.66 -14.96 29.58
C GLU A 35 5.98 -13.48 29.29
N ASP A 36 6.93 -13.21 28.38
CA ASP A 36 7.36 -11.85 28.00
C ASP A 36 6.40 -11.10 27.02
N SER A 37 5.42 -11.78 26.41
CA SER A 37 4.59 -11.24 25.31
C SER A 37 3.13 -10.99 25.66
N HIS A 38 2.67 -11.44 26.83
CA HIS A 38 1.29 -11.27 27.26
C HIS A 38 1.18 -10.07 28.20
N ILE A 39 0.23 -9.18 27.91
CA ILE A 39 -0.33 -8.29 28.93
C ILE A 39 -1.16 -9.20 29.85
N GLU A 40 -1.28 -8.90 31.14
CA GLU A 40 -1.86 -9.73 32.22
C GLU A 40 -3.17 -10.50 31.90
N THR A 41 -3.88 -10.16 30.82
CA THR A 41 -5.10 -10.81 30.35
C THR A 41 -5.01 -11.23 28.88
N ILE A 42 -5.59 -12.40 28.55
CA ILE A 42 -5.79 -12.87 27.17
C ILE A 42 -6.83 -11.99 26.46
N SER A 43 -6.61 -11.75 25.18
CA SER A 43 -7.58 -11.03 24.33
C SER A 43 -8.89 -11.79 24.20
N LYS A 44 -10.03 -11.09 24.39
CA LYS A 44 -11.37 -11.63 24.12
C LYS A 44 -11.59 -12.12 22.69
N LEU A 45 -10.71 -11.72 21.76
CA LEU A 45 -10.73 -12.24 20.39
C LEU A 45 -10.55 -13.76 20.32
N VAL A 46 -9.92 -14.38 21.33
CA VAL A 46 -9.79 -15.83 21.44
C VAL A 46 -11.15 -16.52 21.59
N GLU A 47 -12.16 -15.83 22.10
CA GLU A 47 -13.51 -16.39 22.28
C GLU A 47 -14.28 -16.50 20.95
N LEU A 48 -13.78 -15.90 19.86
CA LEU A 48 -14.42 -15.95 18.55
C LEU A 48 -14.11 -17.30 17.88
N GLU A 49 -15.15 -18.11 17.70
CA GLU A 49 -15.04 -19.41 17.03
C GLU A 49 -14.48 -19.25 15.61
N GLY A 50 -13.49 -20.07 15.28
CA GLY A 50 -12.83 -20.08 13.96
C GLY A 50 -11.76 -19.00 13.76
N LEU A 51 -11.51 -18.13 14.74
CA LEU A 51 -10.47 -17.10 14.64
C LEU A 51 -9.13 -17.58 15.21
N ASP A 52 -8.15 -17.84 14.35
CA ASP A 52 -6.76 -17.99 14.77
C ASP A 52 -6.12 -16.62 14.98
N VAL A 53 -6.08 -16.16 16.23
CA VAL A 53 -5.50 -14.84 16.59
C VAL A 53 -4.03 -14.64 16.21
N VAL A 54 -3.28 -15.68 15.85
CA VAL A 54 -1.89 -15.56 15.39
C VAL A 54 -1.80 -15.38 13.87
N SER A 55 -2.66 -16.04 13.09
CA SER A 55 -2.67 -15.94 11.62
C SER A 55 -3.72 -14.98 11.06
N ALA A 56 -4.71 -14.57 11.86
CA ALA A 56 -5.81 -13.72 11.42
C ALA A 56 -5.40 -12.28 11.08
N PHE A 57 -4.24 -11.83 11.56
CA PHE A 57 -3.75 -10.46 11.38
C PHE A 57 -2.51 -10.46 10.49
N PRO A 58 -2.68 -10.33 9.16
CA PRO A 58 -1.56 -10.35 8.24
C PRO A 58 -0.71 -9.09 8.37
N LEU A 59 0.56 -9.20 7.97
CA LEU A 59 1.43 -8.04 7.78
C LEU A 59 0.93 -7.24 6.57
N ASP A 60 0.55 -5.99 6.81
CA ASP A 60 0.04 -5.12 5.76
C ASP A 60 1.15 -4.78 4.73
N TYR A 61 0.93 -5.14 3.47
CA TYR A 61 1.82 -4.84 2.35
C TYR A 61 2.07 -3.33 2.17
N MET A 62 1.05 -2.50 2.38
CA MET A 62 1.16 -1.05 2.18
C MET A 62 2.14 -0.44 3.20
N ASP A 63 1.98 -0.74 4.48
CA ASP A 63 2.82 -0.25 5.56
C ASP A 63 4.18 -0.95 5.61
N LEU A 64 4.20 -2.28 5.56
CA LEU A 64 5.43 -3.07 5.68
C LEU A 64 6.35 -2.82 4.49
N VAL A 65 5.84 -3.02 3.26
CA VAL A 65 6.69 -3.07 2.06
C VAL A 65 6.80 -1.69 1.40
N CYS A 66 5.68 -1.01 1.14
CA CYS A 66 5.73 0.26 0.43
C CYS A 66 6.32 1.36 1.35
N LEU A 67 5.65 1.65 2.47
CA LEU A 67 6.06 2.71 3.38
C LEU A 67 7.28 2.35 4.22
N GLY A 68 7.45 1.08 4.56
CA GLY A 68 8.55 0.55 5.34
C GLY A 68 9.80 0.25 4.49
N VAL A 69 9.81 -0.88 3.79
CA VAL A 69 10.99 -1.41 3.08
C VAL A 69 11.42 -0.48 1.94
N THR A 70 10.51 -0.14 1.02
CA THR A 70 10.84 0.61 -0.20
C THR A 70 11.31 2.01 0.11
N ARG A 71 10.61 2.72 1.01
CA ARG A 71 11.05 4.04 1.49
C ARG A 71 12.43 3.94 2.16
N LYS A 72 12.66 2.90 2.96
CA LYS A 72 13.93 2.70 3.66
C LYS A 72 15.08 2.53 2.68
N LEU A 73 14.93 1.66 1.67
CA LEU A 73 15.94 1.45 0.63
C LEU A 73 16.34 2.78 -0.03
N ILE A 74 15.34 3.55 -0.51
CA ILE A 74 15.60 4.85 -1.15
C ILE A 74 16.30 5.81 -0.18
N THR A 75 15.85 5.86 1.07
CA THR A 75 16.45 6.72 2.11
C THR A 75 17.90 6.35 2.41
N LEU A 76 18.21 5.04 2.44
CA LEU A 76 19.57 4.54 2.63
C LEU A 76 20.47 4.96 1.46
N TRP A 77 20.01 4.77 0.22
CA TRP A 77 20.76 5.19 -0.98
C TRP A 77 21.00 6.69 -1.01
N MET A 78 20.05 7.50 -0.56
CA MET A 78 20.18 8.96 -0.62
C MET A 78 21.11 9.53 0.44
N HIS A 79 20.93 9.16 1.71
CA HIS A 79 21.63 9.86 2.80
C HIS A 79 21.87 9.07 4.09
N LYS A 80 21.14 7.99 4.37
CA LYS A 80 21.23 7.28 5.66
C LYS A 80 22.01 5.97 5.65
N GLY A 81 22.37 5.45 4.48
CA GLY A 81 23.09 4.18 4.37
C GLY A 81 24.59 4.33 4.60
N PRO A 82 25.31 3.20 4.74
CA PRO A 82 26.77 3.19 4.67
C PRO A 82 27.30 3.85 3.40
N MET A 83 28.48 4.46 3.47
CA MET A 83 29.10 5.20 2.36
C MET A 83 29.12 4.41 1.04
N GLN A 84 29.47 3.12 1.10
CA GLN A 84 29.53 2.23 -0.07
C GLN A 84 28.17 1.95 -0.74
N THR A 85 27.07 2.17 -0.02
CA THR A 85 25.71 1.97 -0.53
C THR A 85 25.04 3.27 -0.97
N ARG A 86 25.63 4.42 -0.62
CA ARG A 86 25.07 5.74 -0.91
C ARG A 86 25.37 6.19 -2.32
N LEU A 87 24.38 6.79 -2.96
CA LEU A 87 24.51 7.39 -4.26
C LEU A 87 25.24 8.73 -4.17
N PRO A 88 26.22 8.98 -5.05
CA PRO A 88 26.80 10.30 -5.23
C PRO A 88 25.74 11.33 -5.65
N SER A 89 25.95 12.60 -5.31
CA SER A 89 25.03 13.70 -5.66
C SER A 89 24.68 13.73 -7.16
N LYS A 90 25.66 13.48 -8.04
CA LYS A 90 25.45 13.38 -9.49
C LYS A 90 24.44 12.30 -9.86
N SER A 91 24.57 11.10 -9.29
CA SER A 91 23.64 9.98 -9.51
C SER A 91 22.24 10.28 -8.98
N ILE A 92 22.13 10.95 -7.83
CA ILE A 92 20.84 11.41 -7.28
C ILE A 92 20.18 12.41 -8.23
N HIS A 93 20.94 13.34 -8.81
CA HIS A 93 20.42 14.29 -9.80
C HIS A 93 19.93 13.59 -11.06
N VAL A 94 20.70 12.63 -11.59
CA VAL A 94 20.31 11.81 -12.74
C VAL A 94 19.03 11.03 -12.45
N LEU A 95 18.95 10.36 -11.30
CA LEU A 95 17.75 9.63 -10.88
C LEU A 95 16.52 10.55 -10.79
N SER A 96 16.68 11.73 -10.19
CA SER A 96 15.60 12.72 -10.07
C SER A 96 15.12 13.18 -11.45
N LYS A 97 16.06 13.41 -12.38
CA LYS A 97 15.73 13.77 -13.77
C LYS A 97 14.97 12.65 -14.48
N LEU A 98 15.44 11.40 -14.41
CA LEU A 98 14.74 10.25 -15.00
C LEU A 98 13.31 10.11 -14.48
N LEU A 99 13.10 10.30 -13.18
CA LEU A 99 11.75 10.25 -12.60
C LEU A 99 10.84 11.35 -13.15
N LEU A 100 11.35 12.57 -13.34
CA LEU A 100 10.58 13.66 -13.93
C LEU A 100 10.30 13.44 -15.41
N ASP A 101 11.29 12.92 -16.15
CA ASP A 101 11.15 12.63 -17.58
C ASP A 101 10.12 11.51 -17.82
N LEU A 102 9.98 10.56 -16.88
CA LEU A 102 8.94 9.53 -16.92
C LEU A 102 7.53 10.04 -16.56
N LYS A 103 7.42 11.19 -15.88
CA LYS A 103 6.15 11.71 -15.36
C LYS A 103 5.02 11.82 -16.40
N PRO A 104 5.28 12.26 -17.66
CA PRO A 104 4.24 12.34 -18.69
C PRO A 104 3.76 10.98 -19.19
N PHE A 105 4.58 9.92 -19.05
CA PHE A 105 4.29 8.58 -19.53
C PHE A 105 3.55 7.71 -18.52
N ILE A 106 3.44 8.16 -17.27
CA ILE A 106 2.62 7.48 -16.26
C ILE A 106 1.15 7.65 -16.66
N GLN A 107 0.43 6.54 -16.78
CA GLN A 107 -0.97 6.53 -17.22
C GLN A 107 -1.94 7.00 -16.11
N SER A 108 -3.21 7.27 -16.46
CA SER A 108 -4.21 7.83 -15.55
C SER A 108 -4.70 6.86 -14.47
N GLU A 109 -4.49 5.56 -14.64
CA GLU A 109 -4.82 4.51 -13.68
C GLU A 109 -3.99 4.66 -12.39
N PHE A 110 -2.79 5.22 -12.50
CA PHE A 110 -1.98 5.55 -11.34
C PHE A 110 -2.46 6.85 -10.69
N VAL A 111 -2.93 6.74 -9.45
CA VAL A 111 -3.46 7.85 -8.63
C VAL A 111 -2.48 9.02 -8.52
N ARG A 112 -1.17 8.74 -8.57
CA ARG A 112 -0.10 9.73 -8.42
C ARG A 112 0.97 9.53 -9.48
N LYS A 113 1.57 10.64 -9.90
CA LYS A 113 2.70 10.66 -10.84
C LYS A 113 4.02 10.71 -10.08
N THR A 114 5.12 10.40 -10.76
CA THR A 114 6.46 10.57 -10.22
C THR A 114 6.77 12.02 -9.87
N ARG A 115 7.68 12.19 -8.91
CA ARG A 115 8.23 13.46 -8.47
C ARG A 115 9.71 13.31 -8.13
N HIS A 116 10.35 14.39 -7.73
CA HIS A 116 11.75 14.39 -7.31
C HIS A 116 12.02 13.34 -6.22
N ILE A 117 13.13 12.63 -6.36
CA ILE A 117 13.55 11.62 -5.38
C ILE A 117 13.86 12.24 -4.01
N GLN A 118 14.28 13.51 -4.00
CA GLN A 118 14.53 14.31 -2.79
C GLN A 118 13.29 14.45 -1.89
N ASP A 119 12.09 14.34 -2.46
CA ASP A 119 10.84 14.41 -1.71
C ASP A 119 10.45 13.07 -1.06
N ILE A 120 11.35 12.08 -1.00
CA ILE A 120 11.05 10.71 -0.53
C ILE A 120 10.29 10.67 0.81
N CYS A 121 10.60 11.58 1.74
CA CYS A 121 9.90 11.68 3.03
C CYS A 121 8.40 12.00 2.88
N ARG A 122 7.99 12.64 1.78
CA ARG A 122 6.61 13.05 1.46
C ARG A 122 5.92 12.14 0.44
N TRP A 123 6.61 11.11 -0.08
CA TRP A 123 5.99 10.14 -0.97
C TRP A 123 4.93 9.35 -0.21
N LYS A 124 3.79 9.06 -0.84
CA LYS A 124 2.76 8.19 -0.27
C LYS A 124 2.95 6.75 -0.71
N ALA A 125 2.27 5.83 -0.05
CA ALA A 125 2.37 4.39 -0.32
C ALA A 125 2.13 4.06 -1.81
N THR A 126 1.16 4.72 -2.45
CA THR A 126 0.87 4.52 -3.89
C THR A 126 2.03 4.91 -4.81
N GLU A 127 2.83 5.91 -4.43
CA GLU A 127 4.02 6.31 -5.21
C GLU A 127 5.20 5.37 -4.98
N LEU A 128 5.33 4.85 -3.76
CA LEU A 128 6.33 3.84 -3.42
C LEU A 128 6.00 2.50 -4.09
N ARG A 129 4.72 2.12 -4.16
CA ARG A 129 4.25 0.96 -4.94
C ARG A 129 4.55 1.12 -6.42
N LEU A 130 4.23 2.28 -7.02
CA LEU A 130 4.57 2.59 -8.40
C LEU A 130 6.09 2.50 -8.65
N PHE A 131 6.88 3.03 -7.73
CA PHE A 131 8.33 2.94 -7.81
C PHE A 131 8.80 1.49 -7.73
N LEU A 132 8.34 0.71 -6.75
CA LEU A 132 8.78 -0.67 -6.55
C LEU A 132 8.44 -1.56 -7.75
N LEU A 133 7.20 -1.50 -8.24
CA LEU A 133 6.66 -2.48 -9.19
C LEU A 133 6.84 -2.11 -10.68
N TYR A 134 7.16 -0.86 -10.99
CA TYR A 134 7.20 -0.41 -12.39
C TYR A 134 8.46 0.40 -12.70
N ILE A 135 8.71 1.46 -11.93
CA ILE A 135 9.67 2.48 -12.33
C ILE A 135 11.09 2.15 -11.86
N GLY A 136 11.21 1.66 -10.63
CA GLY A 136 12.48 1.41 -9.95
C GLY A 136 13.38 0.48 -10.74
N VAL A 137 12.82 -0.59 -11.33
CA VAL A 137 13.58 -1.54 -12.16
C VAL A 137 14.24 -0.87 -13.36
N VAL A 138 13.60 0.15 -13.92
CA VAL A 138 14.12 0.86 -15.10
C VAL A 138 15.13 1.92 -14.67
N VAL A 139 14.77 2.78 -13.71
CA VAL A 139 15.58 3.96 -13.38
C VAL A 139 16.80 3.64 -12.53
N LEU A 140 16.83 2.50 -11.84
CA LEU A 140 17.95 2.13 -10.96
C LEU A 140 19.04 1.31 -11.65
N LYS A 141 18.76 0.71 -12.82
CA LYS A 141 19.63 -0.29 -13.47
C LYS A 141 21.07 0.19 -13.68
N ASP A 142 21.23 1.41 -14.17
CA ASP A 142 22.55 2.00 -14.47
C ASP A 142 23.00 3.01 -13.39
N ILE A 143 22.28 3.08 -12.27
CA ILE A 143 22.53 4.03 -11.18
C ILE A 143 23.07 3.32 -9.94
N LEU A 144 22.53 2.15 -9.59
CA LEU A 144 22.95 1.37 -8.44
C LEU A 144 24.12 0.43 -8.81
N ASN A 145 24.95 0.12 -7.82
CA ASN A 145 25.91 -0.98 -7.95
C ASN A 145 25.16 -2.29 -8.21
N LYS A 146 25.72 -3.17 -9.04
CA LYS A 146 25.18 -4.48 -9.40
C LYS A 146 24.64 -5.28 -8.21
N ASN A 147 25.37 -5.33 -7.09
CA ASN A 147 24.93 -6.10 -5.91
C ASN A 147 23.68 -5.50 -5.26
N ILE A 148 23.66 -4.18 -5.12
CA ILE A 148 22.53 -3.42 -4.56
C ILE A 148 21.31 -3.54 -5.49
N TYR A 149 21.53 -3.44 -6.80
CA TYR A 149 20.48 -3.60 -7.79
C TYR A 149 19.91 -5.02 -7.80
N THR A 150 20.77 -6.04 -7.68
CA THR A 150 20.34 -7.45 -7.58
C THR A 150 19.51 -7.70 -6.33
N ASN A 151 19.90 -7.12 -5.20
CA ASN A 151 19.09 -7.14 -3.98
C ASN A 151 17.74 -6.45 -4.21
N PHE A 152 17.69 -5.26 -4.81
CA PHE A 152 16.42 -4.62 -5.17
C PHE A 152 15.55 -5.49 -6.11
N LEU A 153 16.17 -6.16 -7.10
CA LEU A 153 15.46 -7.07 -8.00
C LEU A 153 14.84 -8.26 -7.27
N SER A 154 15.51 -8.81 -6.26
CA SER A 154 14.94 -9.91 -5.46
C SER A 154 13.66 -9.46 -4.74
N LEU A 155 13.63 -8.25 -4.17
CA LEU A 155 12.42 -7.68 -3.59
C LEU A 155 11.34 -7.44 -4.65
N TYR A 156 11.70 -6.84 -5.78
CA TYR A 156 10.78 -6.56 -6.88
C TYR A 156 10.08 -7.83 -7.38
N ILE A 157 10.84 -8.88 -7.71
CA ILE A 157 10.31 -10.14 -8.22
C ILE A 157 9.44 -10.83 -7.17
N SER A 158 9.87 -10.84 -5.91
CA SER A 158 9.08 -11.40 -4.81
C SER A 158 7.72 -10.72 -4.70
N MET A 159 7.69 -9.38 -4.77
CA MET A 159 6.44 -8.64 -4.67
C MET A 159 5.54 -8.84 -5.90
N LEU A 160 6.10 -9.00 -7.10
CA LEU A 160 5.30 -9.36 -8.27
C LEU A 160 4.58 -10.70 -8.07
N ILE A 161 5.30 -11.72 -7.59
CA ILE A 161 4.74 -13.06 -7.34
C ILE A 161 3.64 -12.99 -6.27
N LEU A 162 3.89 -12.26 -5.18
CA LEU A 162 2.97 -12.20 -4.04
C LEU A 162 1.75 -11.29 -4.27
N LEU A 163 1.76 -10.45 -5.30
CA LEU A 163 0.63 -9.55 -5.63
C LEU A 163 -0.21 -10.06 -6.79
N ILE A 164 0.38 -10.79 -7.74
CA ILE A 164 -0.32 -11.26 -8.93
C ILE A 164 -0.85 -12.68 -8.67
N PRO A 165 -2.17 -12.90 -8.71
CA PRO A 165 -2.77 -14.20 -8.43
C PRO A 165 -2.21 -15.33 -9.33
N ASP A 166 -1.89 -15.03 -10.59
CA ASP A 166 -1.46 -16.04 -11.57
C ASP A 166 -0.09 -16.68 -11.27
N TYR A 167 0.67 -16.14 -10.32
CA TYR A 167 2.01 -16.64 -9.98
C TYR A 167 2.06 -17.52 -8.73
N MET A 168 0.94 -18.11 -8.30
CA MET A 168 0.90 -18.99 -7.11
C MET A 168 1.93 -20.12 -7.15
N CYS A 169 2.27 -20.65 -8.34
CA CYS A 169 3.26 -21.72 -8.47
C CYS A 169 4.70 -21.30 -8.11
N TYR A 170 4.97 -20.00 -7.96
CA TYR A 170 6.28 -19.46 -7.62
C TYR A 170 6.39 -18.95 -6.17
N ILE A 171 5.42 -19.24 -5.31
CA ILE A 171 5.41 -18.76 -3.91
C ILE A 171 6.69 -19.16 -3.15
N ASP A 172 7.12 -20.42 -3.28
CA ASP A 172 8.34 -20.90 -2.60
C ASP A 172 9.60 -20.24 -3.15
N TYR A 173 9.57 -19.85 -4.44
CA TYR A 173 10.63 -19.05 -5.04
C TYR A 173 10.64 -17.62 -4.48
N ALA A 174 9.47 -17.00 -4.31
CA ALA A 174 9.35 -15.69 -3.66
C ALA A 174 9.85 -15.74 -2.21
N GLU A 175 9.56 -16.81 -1.45
CA GLU A 175 10.11 -17.01 -0.11
C GLU A 175 11.64 -17.07 -0.13
N SER A 176 12.21 -17.83 -1.06
CA SER A 176 13.66 -17.94 -1.24
C SER A 176 14.31 -16.60 -1.62
N LEU A 177 13.65 -15.81 -2.46
CA LEU A 177 14.10 -14.48 -2.85
C LEU A 177 14.05 -13.48 -1.68
N LEU A 178 13.03 -13.55 -0.82
CA LEU A 178 12.93 -12.68 0.36
C LEU A 178 13.95 -13.06 1.44
N ASP A 179 14.22 -14.36 1.63
CA ASP A 179 15.33 -14.81 2.48
C ASP A 179 16.68 -14.27 1.98
N TYR A 180 16.94 -14.44 0.68
CA TYR A 180 18.11 -13.87 0.01
C TYR A 180 18.17 -12.34 0.16
N PHE A 181 17.05 -11.65 -0.01
CA PHE A 181 16.95 -10.19 0.12
C PHE A 181 17.38 -9.75 1.52
N VAL A 182 16.80 -10.33 2.57
CA VAL A 182 17.06 -9.90 3.95
C VAL A 182 18.50 -10.21 4.37
N ARG A 183 19.02 -11.39 3.99
CA ARG A 183 20.41 -11.77 4.25
C ARG A 183 21.39 -10.80 3.60
N THR A 184 21.27 -10.58 2.29
CA THR A 184 22.18 -9.70 1.55
C THR A 184 21.96 -8.23 1.88
N PHE A 185 20.75 -7.84 2.31
CA PHE A 185 20.50 -6.52 2.86
C PHE A 185 21.33 -6.28 4.13
N GLU A 186 21.35 -7.23 5.07
CA GLU A 186 22.17 -7.09 6.27
C GLU A 186 23.67 -6.96 5.94
N GLU A 187 24.17 -7.80 5.04
CA GLU A 187 25.57 -7.77 4.59
C GLU A 187 25.96 -6.40 3.99
N MET A 188 25.07 -5.78 3.21
CA MET A 188 25.37 -4.52 2.52
C MET A 188 25.16 -3.28 3.39
N TYR A 189 24.06 -3.22 4.13
CA TYR A 189 23.66 -2.02 4.87
C TYR A 189 24.07 -2.09 6.33
N GLY A 190 24.22 -3.28 6.90
CA GLY A 190 24.54 -3.51 8.32
C GLY A 190 23.31 -3.88 9.16
N ARG A 191 23.53 -4.69 10.19
CA ARG A 191 22.50 -5.22 11.10
C ARG A 191 21.61 -4.14 11.73
N GLN A 192 22.16 -2.97 12.03
CA GLN A 192 21.42 -1.84 12.60
C GLN A 192 20.30 -1.34 11.68
N HIS A 193 20.40 -1.61 10.37
CA HIS A 193 19.37 -1.25 9.41
C HIS A 193 18.33 -2.35 9.17
N VAL A 194 18.45 -3.53 9.79
CA VAL A 194 17.44 -4.58 9.72
C VAL A 194 16.32 -4.26 10.72
N SER A 195 15.41 -3.36 10.33
CA SER A 195 14.25 -2.99 11.14
C SER A 195 13.18 -4.07 11.08
N TYR A 196 12.18 -3.96 11.96
CA TYR A 196 10.97 -4.79 11.92
C TYR A 196 10.41 -4.98 10.50
N ASN A 197 10.30 -3.90 9.72
CA ASN A 197 9.78 -4.00 8.35
C ASN A 197 10.65 -4.84 7.39
N ILE A 198 11.97 -4.82 7.57
CA ILE A 198 12.89 -5.65 6.76
C ILE A 198 12.74 -7.11 7.20
N HIS A 199 12.74 -7.36 8.51
CA HIS A 199 12.58 -8.69 9.07
C HIS A 199 11.21 -9.32 8.73
N GLY A 200 10.14 -8.51 8.73
CA GLY A 200 8.79 -8.93 8.40
C GLY A 200 8.65 -9.55 7.01
N LEU A 201 9.54 -9.22 6.07
CA LEU A 201 9.57 -9.85 4.75
C LEU A 201 9.81 -11.36 4.81
N LEU A 202 10.48 -11.87 5.85
CA LEU A 202 10.68 -13.31 6.02
C LEU A 202 9.38 -14.06 6.33
N HIS A 203 8.32 -13.34 6.73
CA HIS A 203 7.06 -13.91 7.19
C HIS A 203 5.87 -13.58 6.27
N ILE A 204 5.99 -12.56 5.41
CA ILE A 204 4.88 -12.09 4.55
C ILE A 204 4.37 -13.17 3.58
N VAL A 205 5.18 -14.19 3.27
CA VAL A 205 4.75 -15.32 2.44
C VAL A 205 3.76 -16.22 3.18
N ASP A 206 3.88 -16.36 4.50
CA ASP A 206 2.87 -17.08 5.29
C ASP A 206 1.51 -16.36 5.22
N ASP A 207 1.51 -15.03 5.19
CA ASP A 207 0.27 -14.25 5.01
C ASP A 207 -0.34 -14.49 3.65
N TYR A 208 0.47 -14.60 2.59
CA TYR A 208 -0.03 -14.99 1.27
C TYR A 208 -0.67 -16.38 1.30
N ARG A 209 -0.05 -17.36 1.97
CA ARG A 209 -0.59 -18.71 2.07
C ARG A 209 -1.93 -18.76 2.81
N ASN A 210 -2.13 -17.86 3.77
CA ASN A 210 -3.36 -17.80 4.58
C ASN A 210 -4.47 -16.96 3.93
N HIS A 211 -4.13 -15.84 3.30
CA HIS A 211 -5.08 -14.81 2.85
C HIS A 211 -5.12 -14.61 1.33
N GLY A 212 -4.23 -15.27 0.59
CA GLY A 212 -4.06 -15.10 -0.85
C GLY A 212 -3.20 -13.89 -1.21
N PRO A 213 -3.38 -13.33 -2.43
CA PRO A 213 -2.60 -12.17 -2.90
C PRO A 213 -2.58 -11.02 -1.89
N LEU A 214 -1.41 -10.40 -1.70
CA LEU A 214 -1.23 -9.40 -0.63
C LEU A 214 -2.08 -8.13 -0.79
N ASP A 215 -2.59 -7.85 -2.00
CA ASP A 215 -3.54 -6.75 -2.21
C ASP A 215 -4.88 -7.02 -1.50
N SER A 216 -5.29 -8.29 -1.38
CA SER A 216 -6.55 -8.71 -0.76
C SER A 216 -6.59 -8.46 0.75
N CYS A 217 -5.42 -8.36 1.40
CA CYS A 217 -5.28 -8.05 2.82
C CYS A 217 -4.58 -6.71 3.08
N SER A 218 -4.48 -5.84 2.07
CA SER A 218 -3.79 -4.56 2.21
C SER A 218 -4.66 -3.46 2.83
N ALA A 219 -4.02 -2.48 3.47
CA ALA A 219 -4.67 -1.32 4.07
C ALA A 219 -5.08 -0.23 3.06
N PHE A 220 -4.74 -0.37 1.77
CA PHE A 220 -5.05 0.65 0.74
C PHE A 220 -6.54 1.03 0.68
N PRO A 221 -7.51 0.07 0.64
CA PRO A 221 -8.93 0.41 0.63
C PRO A 221 -9.38 1.11 1.91
N PHE A 222 -8.87 0.66 3.06
CA PHE A 222 -9.20 1.20 4.38
C PHE A 222 -8.68 2.63 4.55
N GLU A 223 -7.43 2.91 4.19
CA GLU A 223 -6.88 4.28 4.22
C GLU A 223 -7.63 5.22 3.28
N ASN A 224 -8.01 4.74 2.09
CA ASN A 224 -8.78 5.53 1.15
C ASN A 224 -10.17 5.86 1.73
N TYR A 225 -10.81 4.89 2.38
CA TYR A 225 -12.10 5.08 3.03
C TYR A 225 -12.04 5.98 4.27
N ASN A 226 -10.92 5.98 5.00
CA ASN A 226 -10.71 6.88 6.15
C ASN A 226 -10.86 8.35 5.75
N LYS A 227 -10.48 8.73 4.54
CA LYS A 227 -10.72 10.09 4.02
C LYS A 227 -12.22 10.41 3.94
N THR A 228 -13.02 9.44 3.48
CA THR A 228 -14.48 9.57 3.41
C THR A 228 -15.10 9.67 4.80
N LEU A 229 -14.68 8.82 5.74
CA LEU A 229 -15.12 8.89 7.14
C LEU A 229 -14.79 10.26 7.76
N ASN A 230 -13.54 10.69 7.64
CA ASN A 230 -13.08 11.97 8.19
C ASN A 230 -13.83 13.16 7.60
N SER A 231 -14.22 13.12 6.32
CA SER A 231 -15.03 14.19 5.71
C SER A 231 -16.43 14.33 6.30
N LYS A 232 -16.95 13.27 6.95
CA LYS A 232 -18.27 13.26 7.60
C LYS A 232 -18.20 13.78 9.04
N ILE A 233 -17.01 13.80 9.63
CA ILE A 233 -16.75 14.27 11.00
C ILE A 233 -16.28 15.73 10.92
N ARG A 234 -16.96 16.65 11.60
CA ARG A 234 -16.63 18.09 11.58
C ARG A 234 -15.76 18.53 12.76
N LYS A 235 -15.93 17.89 13.91
CA LYS A 235 -15.20 18.18 15.16
C LYS A 235 -14.86 16.88 15.90
N HIS A 236 -13.88 16.93 16.80
CA HIS A 236 -13.45 15.74 17.56
C HIS A 236 -14.46 15.25 18.60
N ASP A 237 -15.43 16.08 18.97
CA ASP A 237 -16.47 15.76 19.95
C ASP A 237 -17.54 14.82 19.37
N LYS A 238 -17.78 13.67 20.01
CA LYS A 238 -18.83 12.70 19.62
C LYS A 238 -18.74 12.27 18.13
N PRO A 239 -17.61 11.67 17.70
CA PRO A 239 -17.38 11.33 16.30
C PRO A 239 -18.34 10.25 15.78
N LEU A 240 -18.72 9.29 16.63
CA LEU A 240 -19.62 8.20 16.26
C LEU A 240 -21.04 8.72 16.02
N GLU A 241 -21.56 9.56 16.92
CA GLU A 241 -22.88 10.15 16.79
C GLU A 241 -22.96 11.09 15.58
N GLN A 242 -21.91 11.87 15.32
CA GLN A 242 -21.80 12.67 14.09
C GLN A 242 -21.89 11.79 12.84
N LEU A 243 -21.20 10.66 12.84
CA LEU A 243 -21.19 9.72 11.72
C LEU A 243 -22.58 9.12 11.48
N ILE A 244 -23.23 8.61 12.55
CA ILE A 244 -24.57 8.02 12.50
C ILE A 244 -25.58 9.05 11.99
N ASN A 245 -25.58 10.26 12.56
CA ASN A 245 -26.49 11.33 12.14
C ASN A 245 -26.29 11.70 10.66
N ARG A 246 -25.04 11.75 10.20
CA ARG A 246 -24.72 12.02 8.78
C ARG A 246 -25.19 10.90 7.87
N TYR A 247 -25.04 9.63 8.26
CA TYR A 247 -25.56 8.50 7.49
C TYR A 247 -27.08 8.52 7.40
N ASN A 248 -27.77 8.81 8.50
CA ASN A 248 -29.22 8.95 8.54
C ASN A 248 -29.71 10.09 7.62
N GLU A 249 -29.03 11.25 7.65
CA GLU A 249 -29.32 12.38 6.75
C GLU A 249 -29.19 11.97 5.27
N ILE A 250 -28.11 11.28 4.90
CA ILE A 250 -27.87 10.81 3.52
C ILE A 250 -28.94 9.79 3.11
N TYR A 251 -29.28 8.84 3.99
CA TYR A 251 -30.29 7.82 3.72
C TYR A 251 -31.68 8.44 3.49
N ASN A 252 -32.10 9.34 4.39
CA ASN A 252 -33.40 10.02 4.28
C ASN A 252 -33.48 10.90 3.02
N ASN A 253 -32.42 11.62 2.68
CA ASN A 253 -32.37 12.42 1.45
C ASN A 253 -32.38 11.57 0.16
N LYS A 254 -31.82 10.34 0.19
CA LYS A 254 -31.95 9.41 -0.94
C LYS A 254 -33.39 8.95 -1.14
N ASN A 255 -34.10 8.62 -0.06
CA ASN A 255 -35.51 8.20 -0.12
C ASN A 255 -36.45 9.33 -0.58
N ILE A 256 -36.17 10.58 -0.23
CA ILE A 256 -36.93 11.74 -0.72
C ILE A 256 -36.73 11.93 -2.24
N ASN A 257 -35.51 11.70 -2.74
CA ASN A 257 -35.21 11.82 -4.17
C ASN A 257 -35.76 10.64 -5.00
N SER A 258 -35.86 9.44 -4.44
CA SER A 258 -36.53 8.31 -5.13
C SER A 258 -38.04 8.54 -5.23
N ASN A 259 -38.67 9.03 -4.16
CA ASN A 259 -40.12 9.28 -4.15
C ASN A 259 -40.54 10.48 -5.01
N SER A 260 -39.64 11.45 -5.24
CA SER A 260 -39.87 12.55 -6.18
C SER A 260 -39.57 12.20 -7.65
N SER A 261 -38.79 11.13 -7.90
CA SER A 261 -38.53 10.64 -9.25
C SER A 261 -39.69 9.84 -9.87
N GLU A 262 -40.62 9.31 -9.07
CA GLU A 262 -41.86 8.69 -9.58
C GLU A 262 -42.92 9.71 -10.01
N LEU A 263 -42.81 10.98 -9.58
CA LEU A 263 -43.75 12.06 -9.92
C LEU A 263 -43.30 12.94 -11.09
N SER A 264 -42.21 12.58 -11.78
CA SER A 264 -41.74 13.28 -12.98
C SER A 264 -41.30 12.30 -14.07
N ALA A 265 -42.23 11.43 -14.48
CA ALA A 265 -42.14 10.71 -15.76
C ALA A 265 -42.38 11.66 -16.96
N ASN A 266 -41.61 12.75 -17.05
CA ASN A 266 -41.42 13.48 -18.29
C ASN A 266 -39.96 13.37 -18.70
N GLN A 267 -39.77 12.55 -19.74
CA GLN A 267 -38.54 12.17 -20.39
C GLN A 267 -37.62 13.38 -20.64
N GLN A 268 -36.49 13.47 -19.94
CA GLN A 268 -35.42 14.40 -20.36
C GLN A 268 -34.03 13.86 -20.04
N THR A 269 -33.24 13.71 -21.10
CA THR A 269 -31.80 13.46 -21.00
C THR A 269 -31.16 14.69 -20.37
N SER A 270 -30.49 14.54 -19.22
CA SER A 270 -29.86 15.68 -18.52
C SER A 270 -28.33 15.61 -18.62
N LEU A 271 -27.76 16.69 -19.16
CA LEU A 271 -26.32 16.93 -19.27
C LEU A 271 -25.89 17.86 -18.12
N LEU A 272 -24.98 17.39 -17.27
CA LEU A 272 -24.58 18.10 -16.06
C LEU A 272 -23.08 18.37 -16.02
N LYS A 273 -22.70 19.45 -15.32
CA LYS A 273 -21.31 19.89 -15.09
C LYS A 273 -20.55 20.16 -16.40
N ARG A 274 -20.76 21.35 -16.96
CA ARG A 274 -20.09 21.80 -18.20
C ARG A 274 -18.57 21.91 -18.00
N ARG A 275 -17.81 21.42 -18.97
CA ARG A 275 -16.36 21.63 -19.09
C ARG A 275 -16.11 22.97 -19.78
N LYS A 276 -15.13 23.74 -19.29
CA LYS A 276 -14.74 25.01 -19.91
C LYS A 276 -13.53 24.86 -20.86
N ASN A 277 -12.59 23.94 -20.60
CA ASN A 277 -11.27 23.92 -21.26
C ASN A 277 -10.73 22.51 -21.57
N ALA A 278 -11.51 21.62 -22.21
CA ALA A 278 -11.00 20.30 -22.60
C ALA A 278 -10.84 20.20 -24.12
N PRO A 279 -9.81 19.51 -24.62
CA PRO A 279 -9.56 19.39 -26.05
C PRO A 279 -10.77 18.72 -26.72
N LEU A 280 -11.24 19.32 -27.81
CA LEU A 280 -12.27 18.74 -28.68
C LEU A 280 -11.58 17.79 -29.67
N VAL A 281 -12.23 16.66 -29.96
CA VAL A 281 -11.79 15.77 -31.04
C VAL A 281 -11.98 16.51 -32.37
N LYS A 282 -11.03 16.35 -33.31
CA LYS A 282 -11.13 16.99 -34.63
C LYS A 282 -12.49 16.70 -35.26
N ASN A 283 -13.14 17.74 -35.78
CA ASN A 283 -14.48 17.75 -36.41
C ASN A 283 -15.70 17.66 -35.48
N ILE A 284 -15.54 17.83 -34.16
CA ILE A 284 -16.68 17.94 -33.24
C ILE A 284 -16.66 19.33 -32.58
N ASN A 285 -17.66 20.15 -32.92
CA ASN A 285 -17.92 21.44 -32.27
C ASN A 285 -19.07 21.27 -31.28
N GLY A 286 -18.85 21.55 -29.99
CA GLY A 286 -19.91 21.43 -29.01
C GLY A 286 -19.49 21.68 -27.56
N LEU A 287 -20.50 21.82 -26.70
CA LEU A 287 -20.33 21.91 -25.26
C LEU A 287 -19.99 20.53 -24.68
N GLN A 288 -18.97 20.47 -23.83
CA GLN A 288 -18.57 19.25 -23.14
C GLN A 288 -19.13 19.19 -21.71
N TYR A 289 -19.46 18.00 -21.20
CA TYR A 289 -20.06 17.80 -19.87
C TYR A 289 -19.38 16.61 -19.15
N TYR A 290 -19.33 16.64 -17.81
CA TYR A 290 -18.72 15.54 -17.02
C TYR A 290 -19.67 14.38 -16.75
N LYS A 291 -20.99 14.64 -16.79
CA LYS A 291 -22.01 13.68 -16.36
C LYS A 291 -23.21 13.70 -17.30
N LEU A 292 -23.60 12.51 -17.75
CA LEU A 292 -24.81 12.26 -18.51
C LEU A 292 -25.70 11.33 -17.69
N ILE A 293 -26.96 11.71 -17.49
CA ILE A 293 -27.97 10.86 -16.87
C ILE A 293 -29.03 10.56 -17.93
N LYS A 294 -29.23 9.26 -18.20
CA LYS A 294 -30.31 8.76 -19.04
C LYS A 294 -31.07 7.70 -18.25
N ASN A 295 -32.38 7.60 -18.44
CA ASN A 295 -33.38 6.86 -17.65
C ASN A 295 -32.90 5.65 -16.82
N THR A 296 -32.03 4.80 -17.36
CA THR A 296 -31.56 3.55 -16.73
C THR A 296 -30.08 3.54 -16.34
N PHE A 297 -29.28 4.55 -16.70
CA PHE A 297 -27.85 4.57 -16.37
C PHE A 297 -27.24 5.98 -16.32
N LYS A 298 -26.23 6.12 -15.46
CA LYS A 298 -25.44 7.35 -15.27
C LYS A 298 -24.04 7.13 -15.83
N LEU A 299 -23.66 7.91 -16.85
CA LEU A 299 -22.29 7.96 -17.34
C LEU A 299 -21.57 9.13 -16.66
N ASN A 300 -20.50 8.82 -15.93
CA ASN A 300 -19.65 9.80 -15.25
C ASN A 300 -18.21 9.63 -15.72
N THR A 301 -17.59 10.73 -16.13
CA THR A 301 -16.17 10.75 -16.52
C THR A 301 -15.22 10.88 -15.32
N LYS A 302 -15.76 10.99 -14.10
CA LYS A 302 -15.04 10.79 -12.84
C LYS A 302 -15.57 9.51 -12.19
N VAL A 303 -14.68 8.56 -11.93
CA VAL A 303 -14.98 7.36 -11.15
C VAL A 303 -15.39 7.81 -9.74
N ASP A 304 -16.60 7.44 -9.30
CA ASP A 304 -17.01 7.60 -7.91
C ASP A 304 -16.26 6.52 -7.11
N CYS A 305 -15.64 6.86 -5.97
CA CYS A 305 -14.82 5.93 -5.18
C CYS A 305 -15.55 4.67 -4.68
N GLU A 306 -16.88 4.58 -4.86
CA GLU A 306 -17.74 3.48 -4.44
C GLU A 306 -17.99 2.45 -5.55
N SER A 307 -17.42 2.60 -6.75
CA SER A 307 -17.58 1.62 -7.84
C SER A 307 -16.38 0.67 -7.93
N TYR A 308 -16.16 -0.10 -6.87
CA TYR A 308 -15.41 -1.35 -6.92
C TYR A 308 -16.21 -2.35 -6.08
N ILE A 309 -17.07 -3.12 -6.76
CA ILE A 309 -17.38 -4.50 -6.37
C ILE A 309 -16.47 -5.35 -7.25
#